data_AF-A0A945I9Y3-F1
#
_entry.id   AF-A0A945I9Y3-F1
#
_cell.length_a   1.000
_cell.length_b   1.000
_cell.length_c   1.000
_cell.angle_alpha   90.00
_cell.angle_beta   90.00
_cell.angle_gamma   90.00
#
_symmetry.space_group_name_H-M   'P 1'
#
loop_
_entity.id
_entity.type
_entity.pdbx_description
1 polymer ?
#
loop_
_entity_poly.entity_id
_entity_poly.type
_entity_poly.pdbx_seq_one_letter_code
_entity_poly.pdbx_strand_id
1 'polypeptide(L)'
;MPELPLHQMKRAILGHVESVFGDIEEMMTIKHQEKYALLEDTCENATDVDELRVAFEKWFAEHLEDLELDQSSHDLWEEALSNLEDGDFSDF
;
A
#
# COMPACT_ATOMS: atom_id res chain seq x y z
N MET A 1 -3.02 25.53 38.80
CA MET A 1 -2.12 24.66 38.02
C MET A 1 -0.92 25.51 37.63
N PRO A 2 0.33 25.05 37.80
CA PRO A 2 1.47 25.78 37.25
C PRO A 2 1.32 25.80 35.73
N GLU A 3 1.32 26.98 35.13
CA GLU A 3 1.29 27.13 33.68
C GLU A 3 2.63 26.61 33.15
N LEU A 4 2.58 25.50 32.41
CA LEU A 4 3.77 25.01 31.70
C LEU A 4 4.23 26.12 30.75
N PRO A 5 5.54 26.40 30.68
CA PRO A 5 6.03 27.43 29.79
C PRO A 5 5.69 27.05 28.34
N LEU A 6 5.25 28.03 27.55
CA LEU A 6 4.73 27.84 26.19
C LEU A 6 5.59 26.92 25.30
N HIS A 7 6.92 26.96 25.45
CA HIS A 7 7.84 26.11 24.70
C HIS A 7 7.71 24.62 25.04
N GLN A 8 7.43 24.27 26.31
CA GLN A 8 7.19 22.89 26.73
C GLN A 8 5.84 22.38 26.20
N MET A 9 4.81 23.23 26.21
CA MET A 9 3.50 22.87 25.65
C MET A 9 3.60 22.64 24.14
N LYS A 10 4.29 23.52 23.41
CA LYS A 10 4.56 23.33 21.97
C LYS A 10 5.30 22.03 21.70
N ARG A 11 6.37 21.75 22.46
CA ARG A 11 7.14 20.50 22.31
C ARG A 11 6.29 19.27 22.60
N ALA A 12 5.45 19.32 23.63
CA ALA A 12 4.55 18.21 23.96
C ALA A 12 3.53 17.96 22.84
N ILE A 13 2.91 19.00 22.28
CA ILE A 13 1.97 18.87 21.17
C ILE A 13 2.67 18.32 19.92
N LEU A 14 3.82 18.89 19.54
CA LEU A 14 4.57 18.43 18.36
C LEU A 14 5.01 16.97 18.50
N GLY A 15 5.56 16.58 19.65
CA GLY A 15 5.96 15.19 19.89
C GLY A 15 4.77 14.23 19.95
N HIS A 16 3.62 14.68 20.43
CA HIS A 16 2.41 13.86 20.39
C HIS A 16 1.90 13.66 18.96
N VAL A 17 1.87 14.71 18.14
CA VAL A 17 1.48 14.60 16.72
C VAL A 17 2.46 13.71 15.95
N GLU A 18 3.76 13.84 16.20
CA GLU A 18 4.79 12.96 15.61
C GLU A 18 4.56 11.48 15.98
N SER A 19 4.24 11.20 17.25
CA SER A 19 3.87 9.85 17.68
C SER A 19 2.64 9.33 16.96
N VAL A 20 1.60 10.16 16.82
CA VAL A 20 0.35 9.78 16.12
C VAL A 20 0.61 9.50 14.64
N PHE A 21 1.48 10.27 13.98
CA PHE A 21 1.88 9.97 12.61
C PHE A 21 2.63 8.65 12.49
N GLY A 22 3.55 8.35 13.42
CA GLY A 22 4.21 7.05 13.48
C GLY A 22 3.23 5.88 13.61
N ASP A 23 2.24 6.00 14.51
CA ASP A 23 1.21 4.97 14.68
C ASP A 23 0.37 4.78 13.41
N ILE A 24 0.05 5.86 12.69
CA ILE A 24 -0.68 5.81 11.42
C ILE A 24 0.16 5.12 10.33
N GLU A 25 1.43 5.48 10.20
CA GLU A 25 2.34 4.89 9.22
C GLU A 25 2.54 3.39 9.45
N GLU A 26 2.67 2.96 10.70
CA GLU A 26 2.75 1.54 11.07
C GLU A 26 1.47 0.80 10.69
N MET A 27 0.29 1.35 11.02
CA MET A 27 -0.98 0.76 10.63
C MET A 27 -1.16 0.67 9.11
N MET A 28 -0.78 1.70 8.36
CA MET A 28 -0.84 1.69 6.89
C MET A 28 0.10 0.64 6.32
N THR A 29 1.30 0.50 6.87
CA THR A 29 2.27 -0.53 6.47
C THR A 29 1.69 -1.93 6.64
N ILE A 30 1.10 -2.22 7.80
CA ILE A 30 0.47 -3.52 8.08
C ILE A 30 -0.65 -3.79 7.10
N LYS A 31 -1.54 -2.81 6.86
CA LYS A 31 -2.63 -2.94 5.87
C LYS A 31 -2.10 -3.27 4.48
N HIS A 32 -1.11 -2.53 3.99
CA HIS A 32 -0.53 -2.79 2.66
C HIS A 32 0.08 -4.19 2.57
N GLN A 33 0.77 -4.66 3.62
CA GLN A 33 1.32 -6.02 3.67
C GLN A 33 0.23 -7.08 3.63
N GLU A 34 -0.87 -6.90 4.38
CA GLU A 34 -2.01 -7.82 4.35
C GLU A 34 -2.65 -7.90 2.96
N LYS A 35 -2.87 -6.74 2.32
CA LYS A 35 -3.44 -6.69 0.96
C LYS A 35 -2.52 -7.34 -0.06
N TYR A 36 -1.21 -7.10 0.04
CA TYR A 36 -0.22 -7.75 -0.82
C TYR A 36 -0.23 -9.28 -0.63
N ALA A 37 -0.27 -9.78 0.60
CA ALA A 37 -0.35 -11.21 0.86
C ALA A 37 -1.63 -11.85 0.28
N LEU A 38 -2.77 -11.13 0.31
CA LEU A 38 -4.00 -11.57 -0.36
C LEU A 38 -3.87 -11.58 -1.88
N LEU A 39 -3.14 -10.62 -2.46
CA LEU A 39 -2.86 -10.60 -3.90
C LEU A 39 -1.97 -11.77 -4.29
N GLU A 40 -0.93 -12.05 -3.51
CA GLU A 40 -0.02 -13.18 -3.71
C GLU A 40 -0.79 -14.50 -3.77
N ASP A 41 -1.65 -14.78 -2.79
CA ASP A 41 -2.53 -15.96 -2.80
C ASP A 41 -3.47 -15.97 -4.02
N THR A 42 -4.04 -14.81 -4.37
CA THR A 42 -4.90 -14.68 -5.56
C THR A 42 -4.16 -15.06 -6.84
N CYS A 43 -2.90 -14.61 -6.97
CA CYS A 43 -2.03 -14.92 -8.11
C CYS A 43 -1.59 -16.40 -8.12
N GLU A 44 -1.25 -16.98 -6.96
CA GLU A 44 -0.86 -18.39 -6.84
C GLU A 44 -1.98 -19.36 -7.25
N ASN A 45 -3.23 -18.95 -7.03
CA ASN A 45 -4.42 -19.75 -7.36
C ASN A 45 -4.86 -19.65 -8.82
N ALA A 46 -4.34 -18.69 -9.60
CA ALA A 46 -4.67 -18.54 -11.01
C ALA A 46 -3.96 -19.60 -11.87
N THR A 47 -4.68 -20.24 -12.80
CA THR A 47 -4.13 -21.34 -13.60
C THR A 47 -3.69 -20.95 -15.01
N ASP A 48 -4.13 -19.77 -15.47
CA ASP A 48 -3.70 -19.17 -16.73
C ASP A 48 -3.70 -17.63 -16.64
N VAL A 49 -3.24 -16.97 -17.71
CA VAL A 49 -3.08 -15.50 -17.77
C VAL A 49 -4.43 -14.77 -17.72
N ASP A 50 -5.48 -15.34 -18.31
CA ASP A 50 -6.80 -14.72 -18.33
C ASP A 50 -7.42 -14.80 -16.93
N GLU A 51 -7.29 -15.93 -16.25
CA GLU A 51 -7.68 -16.10 -14.85
C GLU A 51 -6.88 -15.17 -13.94
N LEU A 52 -5.56 -15.05 -14.13
CA LEU A 52 -4.70 -14.16 -13.35
C LEU A 52 -5.14 -12.70 -13.51
N ARG A 53 -5.42 -12.27 -14.73
CA ARG A 53 -5.89 -10.91 -15.01
C ARG A 53 -7.22 -10.63 -14.33
N VAL A 54 -8.19 -11.53 -14.45
CA VAL A 54 -9.51 -11.39 -13.81
C VAL A 54 -9.38 -11.38 -12.29
N ALA A 55 -8.52 -12.24 -11.74
CA ALA A 55 -8.29 -12.33 -10.31
C ALA A 55 -7.65 -11.06 -9.73
N PHE A 56 -6.64 -10.52 -10.43
CA PHE A 56 -6.03 -9.23 -10.09
C PHE A 56 -7.02 -8.07 -10.20
N GLU A 57 -7.76 -7.96 -11.31
CA GLU A 57 -8.74 -6.89 -11.50
C GLU A 57 -9.85 -6.93 -10.42
N LYS A 58 -10.25 -8.13 -10.00
CA LYS A 58 -11.21 -8.33 -8.91
C LYS A 58 -10.63 -7.92 -7.56
N TRP A 59 -9.42 -8.38 -7.22
CA TRP A 59 -8.73 -7.96 -5.99
C TRP A 59 -8.57 -6.44 -5.94
N PHE A 60 -8.18 -5.83 -7.05
CA PHE A 60 -8.00 -4.39 -7.15
C PHE A 60 -9.31 -3.64 -6.91
N ALA A 61 -10.41 -4.07 -7.54
CA ALA A 61 -11.72 -3.47 -7.34
C ALA A 61 -12.22 -3.62 -5.90
N GLU A 62 -11.95 -4.75 -5.24
CA GLU A 62 -12.33 -5.02 -3.85
C GLU A 62 -11.53 -4.19 -2.83
N HIS A 63 -10.40 -3.62 -3.24
CA HIS A 63 -9.48 -2.91 -2.35
C HIS A 63 -9.15 -1.48 -2.80
N LEU A 64 -9.78 -0.99 -3.87
CA LEU A 64 -9.51 0.32 -4.47
C LEU A 64 -9.52 1.46 -3.44
N GLU A 65 -10.51 1.47 -2.54
CA GLU A 65 -10.65 2.52 -1.53
C GLU A 65 -9.52 2.49 -0.48
N ASP A 66 -8.94 1.31 -0.24
CA ASP A 66 -7.86 1.10 0.75
C ASP A 66 -6.46 1.31 0.16
N LEU A 67 -6.31 1.11 -1.16
CA LEU A 67 -5.01 1.14 -1.84
C LEU A 67 -4.49 2.56 -2.07
N GLU A 68 -5.37 3.56 -2.10
CA GLU A 68 -5.04 4.97 -2.34
C GLU A 68 -4.18 5.19 -3.61
N LEU A 69 -4.37 4.36 -4.64
CA LEU A 69 -3.64 4.42 -5.90
C LEU A 69 -4.34 5.34 -6.90
N ASP A 70 -3.56 6.18 -7.59
CA ASP A 70 -4.04 7.04 -8.68
C ASP A 70 -4.17 6.29 -10.02
N GLN A 71 -3.56 5.11 -10.14
CA GLN A 71 -3.54 4.28 -11.34
C GLN A 71 -4.73 3.33 -11.37
N SER A 72 -5.23 3.00 -12.57
CA SER A 72 -6.23 1.93 -12.72
C SER A 72 -5.58 0.55 -12.66
N SER A 73 -6.38 -0.50 -12.40
CA SER A 73 -5.91 -1.89 -12.52
C SER A 73 -5.30 -2.16 -13.89
N HIS A 74 -5.92 -1.63 -14.95
CA HIS A 74 -5.39 -1.80 -16.30
C HIS A 74 -4.01 -1.17 -16.46
N ASP A 75 -3.79 0.04 -15.96
CA ASP A 75 -2.49 0.72 -16.06
C ASP A 75 -1.40 -0.07 -15.31
N LEU A 76 -1.69 -0.53 -14.09
CA LEU A 76 -0.77 -1.35 -13.29
C LEU A 76 -0.41 -2.66 -13.97
N TRP A 77 -1.39 -3.30 -14.62
CA TRP A 77 -1.19 -4.54 -15.36
C TRP A 77 -0.27 -4.32 -16.57
N GLU A 78 -0.56 -3.32 -17.40
CA GLU A 78 0.23 -3.03 -18.59
C GLU A 78 1.66 -2.58 -18.23
N GLU A 79 1.82 -1.80 -17.15
CA GLU A 79 3.14 -1.39 -16.64
C GLU A 79 3.94 -2.60 -16.16
N ALA A 80 3.33 -3.51 -15.39
CA ALA A 80 3.98 -4.74 -14.93
C ALA A 80 4.45 -5.61 -16.10
N LEU A 81 3.64 -5.74 -17.16
CA LEU A 81 4.01 -6.48 -18.36
C LEU A 81 5.07 -5.77 -19.21
N SER A 82 4.98 -4.45 -19.34
CA SER A 82 5.99 -3.66 -20.08
C SER A 82 7.38 -3.82 -19.46
N ASN A 83 7.45 -3.83 -18.12
CA ASN A 83 8.70 -4.06 -17.39
C ASN A 83 9.28 -5.47 -17.62
N LEU A 84 8.44 -6.48 -17.90
CA LEU A 84 8.88 -7.84 -18.27
C LEU A 84 9.50 -7.84 -19.68
N GLU A 85 8.90 -7.12 -20.63
CA GLU A 85 9.37 -7.07 -22.02
C GLU A 85 10.68 -6.30 -22.18
N ASP A 86 10.89 -5.27 -21.36
CA ASP A 86 12.12 -4.46 -21.35
C ASP A 86 13.29 -5.14 -20.60
N GLY A 87 13.07 -6.31 -20.00
CA GLY A 87 14.10 -7.10 -19.34
C GLY A 87 14.54 -6.56 -17.98
N ASP A 88 13.74 -5.70 -17.34
CA ASP A 88 14.04 -5.05 -16.05
C ASP A 88 13.73 -5.94 -14.83
N PHE A 89 13.90 -7.26 -14.99
CA PHE A 89 13.80 -8.26 -13.92
C PHE A 89 15.18 -8.80 -13.54
N SER A 90 16.24 -8.00 -13.68
CA SER A 90 17.60 -8.48 -13.34
C SER A 90 17.86 -8.64 -11.84
N ASP A 91 16.91 -8.33 -10.94
CA ASP A 91 17.19 -8.18 -9.50
C ASP A 91 16.09 -8.70 -8.53
N PHE A 92 15.17 -9.57 -8.96
CA PHE A 92 14.33 -10.36 -8.04
C PHE A 92 14.82 -11.80 -7.89
#